data_AF-A0A2W1AG86-F1
#
_entry.id   AF-A0A2W1AG86-F1
#
_cell.length_a   1.000
_cell.length_b   1.000
_cell.length_c   1.000
_cell.angle_alpha   90.00
_cell.angle_beta   90.00
_cell.angle_gamma   90.00
#
_symmetry.space_group_name_H-M   'P 1'
#
loop_
_entity.id
_entity.type
_entity.pdbx_description
1 polymer ?
#
loop_
_entity_poly.entity_id
_entity_poly.type
_entity_poly.pdbx_seq_one_letter_code
_entity_poly.pdbx_strand_id
1 'polypeptide(L)' 'MQVSDAEVMLDDTLNFAKRAQEAGVRTTVTVEPHGFHIYHYFLPEAPETLAAIGEIGSFLRAHG' A
#
# COMPACT_ATOMS: atom_id res chain seq x y z
N MET A 1 -0.69 4.41 0.28
CA MET A 1 -1.63 3.29 0.03
C MET A 1 -0.80 2.10 -0.39
N GLN A 2 -1.19 0.91 0.03
CA GLN A 2 -0.47 -0.33 -0.30
C GLN A 2 -1.50 -1.32 -0.86
N VAL A 3 -1.15 -2.01 -1.94
CA VAL A 3 -2.03 -2.93 -2.68
C VAL A 3 -1.19 -4.04 -3.29
N SER A 4 -1.75 -5.21 -3.55
CA SER A 4 -1.07 -6.23 -4.35
C SER A 4 -1.25 -6.02 -5.86
N ASP A 5 -0.31 -6.50 -6.69
CA ASP A 5 -0.52 -6.61 -8.14
C ASP A 5 -1.47 -7.75 -8.55
N ALA A 6 -1.71 -8.72 -7.67
CA ALA A 6 -2.49 -9.92 -7.94
C ALA A 6 -3.94 -9.84 -7.42
N GLU A 7 -4.36 -8.69 -6.87
CA GLU A 7 -5.73 -8.48 -6.39
C GLU A 7 -6.59 -7.67 -7.37
N VAL A 8 -7.89 -7.95 -7.38
CA VAL A 8 -8.86 -7.28 -8.27
C VAL A 8 -9.03 -5.78 -7.97
N MET A 9 -8.62 -5.33 -6.78
CA MET A 9 -8.73 -3.94 -6.32
C MET A 9 -7.49 -3.08 -6.67
N LEU A 10 -6.55 -3.62 -7.46
CA LEU A 10 -5.39 -2.87 -7.95
C LEU A 10 -5.83 -1.59 -8.66
N ASP A 11 -6.76 -1.72 -9.61
CA ASP A 11 -7.26 -0.58 -10.41
C ASP A 11 -7.97 0.47 -9.53
N ASP A 12 -8.74 0.05 -8.52
CA ASP A 12 -9.35 0.98 -7.56
C ASP A 12 -8.29 1.83 -6.85
N THR A 13 -7.21 1.21 -6.39
CA THR A 13 -6.11 1.92 -5.70
C THR A 13 -5.41 2.90 -6.64
N LEU A 14 -5.07 2.47 -7.86
CA LEU A 14 -4.39 3.32 -8.83
C LEU A 14 -5.26 4.49 -9.29
N ASN A 15 -6.56 4.24 -9.53
CA ASN A 15 -7.52 5.27 -9.91
C ASN A 15 -7.74 6.28 -8.78
N PHE A 16 -7.85 5.83 -7.54
CA PHE A 16 -7.94 6.73 -6.39
C PHE A 16 -6.67 7.59 -6.26
N ALA A 17 -5.48 6.97 -6.37
CA ALA A 17 -4.21 7.68 -6.29
C ALA A 17 -4.11 8.79 -7.32
N LYS A 18 -4.46 8.49 -8.57
CA LYS A 18 -4.48 9.45 -9.66
C LYS A 18 -5.40 10.64 -9.36
N ARG A 19 -6.66 10.37 -8.97
CA ARG A 19 -7.65 11.42 -8.67
C ARG A 19 -7.22 12.28 -7.47
N ALA A 20 -6.60 11.67 -6.46
CA ALA A 20 -6.06 12.40 -5.32
C ALA A 20 -4.90 13.32 -5.72
N GLN A 21 -3.98 12.85 -6.59
CA GLN A 21 -2.90 13.68 -7.13
C GLN A 21 -3.43 14.85 -7.96
N GLU A 22 -4.42 14.61 -8.82
CA GLU A 22 -5.10 15.65 -9.60
C GLU A 22 -5.76 16.71 -8.70
N ALA A 23 -6.21 16.33 -7.51
CA ALA A 23 -6.75 17.24 -6.50
C ALA A 23 -5.67 17.96 -5.65
N GLY A 24 -4.39 17.77 -5.97
CA GLY A 24 -3.27 18.37 -5.24
C GLY A 24 -2.89 17.65 -3.94
N VAL A 25 -3.41 16.45 -3.71
CA VAL A 25 -3.04 15.62 -2.54
C VAL A 25 -1.74 14.88 -2.85
N ARG A 26 -0.75 15.02 -1.97
CA ARG A 26 0.47 14.21 -2.02
C ARG A 26 0.13 12.76 -1.68
N THR A 27 0.30 11.85 -2.63
CA THR A 27 0.05 10.43 -2.43
C THR A 27 1.29 9.59 -2.73
N THR A 28 1.42 8.50 -1.99
CA THR A 28 2.40 7.43 -2.24
C THR A 28 1.65 6.12 -2.37
N VAL A 29 1.97 5.34 -3.40
CA VAL A 29 1.42 4.00 -3.63
C VAL A 29 2.55 3.00 -3.69
N THR A 30 2.47 1.94 -2.88
CA THR A 30 3.34 0.76 -2.99
C THR A 30 2.51 -0.38 -3.56
N VAL A 31 2.99 -1.03 -4.61
CA VAL A 31 2.37 -2.22 -5.19
C VAL A 31 3.25 -3.42 -4.84
N GLU A 32 2.69 -4.37 -4.09
CA GLU A 32 3.39 -5.59 -3.67
C GLU A 32 3.25 -6.67 -4.76
N PRO A 33 4.35 -7.25 -5.26
CA PRO A 33 4.28 -8.36 -6.21
C PRO A 33 3.68 -9.63 -5.58
N HIS A 34 2.73 -10.25 -6.28
CA HIS A 34 2.18 -11.58 -5.98
C HIS A 34 1.50 -11.73 -4.61
N GLY A 35 1.24 -10.64 -3.89
CA GLY A 35 0.49 -10.67 -2.64
C GLY A 35 -0.97 -11.08 -2.87
N PHE A 36 -1.63 -11.66 -1.87
CA PHE A 36 -3.09 -11.75 -1.88
C PHE A 36 -3.67 -10.46 -1.29
N HIS A 37 -4.98 -10.25 -1.43
CA HIS A 37 -5.65 -9.10 -0.87
C HIS A 37 -5.47 -9.03 0.66
N ILE A 38 -4.94 -7.91 1.17
CA ILE A 38 -4.55 -7.75 2.58
C ILE A 38 -3.41 -8.73 2.96
N TYR A 39 -2.35 -8.76 2.15
CA TYR A 39 -1.14 -9.54 2.46
C TYR A 39 -0.57 -9.24 3.86
N HIS A 40 -0.81 -8.03 4.38
CA HIS A 40 -0.51 -7.59 5.74
C HIS A 40 -1.01 -8.52 6.86
N TYR A 41 -2.02 -9.36 6.59
CA TYR A 41 -2.55 -10.30 7.58
C TYR A 41 -1.55 -11.42 7.94
N PHE A 42 -0.55 -11.68 7.10
CA PHE A 42 0.47 -12.73 7.33
C PHE A 42 1.61 -12.24 8.21
N LEU A 43 1.30 -11.40 9.21
CA LEU A 43 2.28 -11.05 10.24
C LEU A 43 2.36 -12.17 11.28
N PRO A 44 3.57 -12.59 11.68
CA PRO A 44 4.90 -12.17 11.20
C PRO A 44 5.50 -13.08 10.11
N GLU A 45 4.74 -13.98 9.52
CA GLU A 45 5.22 -15.08 8.67
C GLU A 45 5.82 -14.64 7.33
N ALA A 46 5.41 -13.49 6.79
CA ALA A 46 5.79 -13.03 5.45
C ALA A 46 6.73 -11.79 5.49
N PRO A 47 7.91 -11.83 4.84
CA PRO A 47 8.83 -10.68 4.78
C PRO A 47 8.22 -9.42 4.16
N GLU A 48 7.45 -9.56 3.09
CA GLU A 48 6.73 -8.47 2.42
C GLU A 48 5.75 -7.77 3.37
N THR A 49 5.11 -8.54 4.23
CA THR A 49 4.17 -8.06 5.24
C THR A 49 4.89 -7.25 6.32
N LEU A 50 6.05 -7.71 6.78
CA LEU A 50 6.89 -6.94 7.71
C LEU A 50 7.38 -5.63 7.08
N ALA A 51 7.80 -5.66 5.81
CA ALA A 51 8.24 -4.48 5.09
C ALA A 51 7.10 -3.45 4.94
N ALA A 52 5.92 -3.89 4.51
CA ALA A 52 4.75 -3.03 4.32
C ALA A 52 4.30 -2.35 5.61
N ILE A 53 4.25 -3.08 6.73
CA ILE A 53 3.95 -2.49 8.05
C ILE A 53 5.05 -1.52 8.49
N GLY A 54 6.32 -1.83 8.20
CA GLY A 54 7.45 -0.94 8.45
C GLY A 54 7.34 0.40 7.70
N GLU A 55 6.92 0.37 6.43
CA GLU A 55 6.62 1.56 5.62
C GLU A 55 5.49 2.39 6.24
N ILE A 56 4.39 1.74 6.66
CA ILE A 56 3.27 2.41 7.33
C ILE A 56 3.77 3.12 8.60
N GLY A 57 4.53 2.42 9.44
CA GLY A 57 5.07 3.00 10.66
C GLY A 57 6.01 4.18 10.39
N SER A 58 6.80 4.12 9.31
CA SER A 58 7.70 5.20 8.92
C SER A 58 6.94 6.41 8.40
N PHE A 59 5.88 6.20 7.60
CA PHE A 59 4.98 7.25 7.15
C PHE A 59 4.31 7.97 8.34
N LEU A 60 3.77 7.20 9.30
CA LEU A 60 3.12 7.77 10.49
C LEU A 60 4.09 8.60 11.33
N ARG A 61 5.33 8.14 11.53
CA ARG A 61 6.34 8.92 12.28
C ARG A 61 6.78 10.20 11.57
N ALA A 62 6.81 10.21 10.24
CA ALA A 62 7.20 11.37 9.45
C ALA A 62 6.11 12.45 9.37
N HIS A 63 4.86 12.09 9.70
CA HIS A 63 3.68 12.95 9.48
C HIS A 63 2.72 13.04 10.69
N GLY A 64 3.11 12.47 11.84
CA GLY A 64 2.35 12.48 13.09
C GLY A 64 2.76 13.60 14.05
#